data_AF-A0A7W1LIT5-F1
#
_entry.id   AF-A0A7W1LIT5-F1
#
_cell.length_a   1.000
_cell.length_b   1.000
_cell.length_c   1.000
_cell.angle_alpha   90.00
_cell.angle_beta   90.00
_cell.angle_gamma   90.00
#
_symmetry.space_group_name_H-M   'P 1'
#
loop_
_entity.id
_entity.type
_entity.pdbx_description
1 polymer ?
#
loop_
_entity_poly.entity_id
_entity_poly.type
_entity_poly.pdbx_seq_one_letter_code
_entity_poly.pdbx_strand_id
1 'polypeptide(L)'
;RYARLVRESQHVDRRSGVSARFAIAAVETMAASAVRRAALTGEDRAVARVCDLPSALPAARGKVEFADASGEDEGERELEILAHLLRRATAETFRHRLAGVDLSGLQDHFAEGQTVDSGELVAGAALLAQFGSVPGLAELLTALGVTESGDLPDQAAAAVEFALEGLYLTRRLGKDVDGPRTLYGG
;
A
#
# COMPACT_ATOMS: atom_id res chain seq x y z
N ARG A 1 9.66 5.62 5.23
CA ARG A 1 10.13 4.38 5.91
C ARG A 1 10.81 3.42 4.94
N TYR A 2 10.21 3.16 3.78
CA TYR A 2 10.77 2.25 2.77
C TYR A 2 12.24 2.53 2.40
N ALA A 3 12.59 3.76 1.99
CA ALA A 3 13.97 4.10 1.62
C ALA A 3 14.99 3.81 2.75
N ARG A 4 14.62 4.07 4.01
CA ARG A 4 15.45 3.74 5.18
C ARG A 4 15.66 2.22 5.29
N LEU A 5 14.58 1.43 5.20
CA LEU A 5 14.65 -0.02 5.28
C LEU A 5 15.47 -0.65 4.14
N VAL A 6 15.40 -0.09 2.94
CA VAL A 6 16.24 -0.51 1.81
C VAL A 6 17.71 -0.22 2.11
N ARG A 7 18.03 0.98 2.58
CA ARG A 7 19.41 1.36 2.94
C ARG A 7 20.00 0.52 4.09
N GLU A 8 19.17 0.12 5.05
CA GLU A 8 19.57 -0.67 6.22
C GLU A 8 19.58 -2.19 5.95
N SER A 9 19.14 -2.64 4.77
CA SER A 9 19.08 -4.06 4.42
C SER A 9 20.48 -4.66 4.29
N GLN A 10 20.71 -5.82 4.90
CA GLN A 10 21.94 -6.58 4.73
C GLN A 10 22.19 -7.04 3.30
N HIS A 11 21.13 -7.11 2.48
CA HIS A 11 21.20 -7.54 1.09
C HIS A 11 21.58 -6.42 0.12
N VAL A 12 21.66 -5.17 0.60
CA VAL A 12 21.99 -3.98 -0.21
C VAL A 12 23.45 -3.58 0.07
N ASP A 13 24.23 -3.31 -0.97
CA ASP A 13 25.62 -2.84 -0.82
C ASP A 13 25.60 -1.53 -0.02
N ARG A 14 26.48 -1.39 0.97
CA ARG A 14 26.57 -0.17 1.80
C ARG A 14 26.88 1.10 0.99
N ARG A 15 27.47 0.95 -0.19
CA ARG A 15 27.76 2.01 -1.18
C ARG A 15 26.57 2.30 -2.09
N SER A 16 25.52 1.49 -2.04
CA SER A 16 24.29 1.68 -2.82
C SER A 16 23.73 3.07 -2.56
N GLY A 17 23.45 3.79 -3.66
CA GLY A 17 23.01 5.18 -3.65
C GLY A 17 21.56 5.38 -3.25
N VAL A 18 21.07 4.68 -2.22
CA VAL A 18 19.72 4.82 -1.65
C VAL A 18 19.58 6.23 -1.04
N SER A 19 19.21 7.16 -1.90
CA SER A 19 19.29 8.60 -1.70
C SER A 19 17.91 9.23 -1.71
N ALA A 20 17.85 10.56 -1.58
CA ALA A 20 16.63 11.30 -1.85
C ALA A 20 16.06 10.99 -3.25
N ARG A 21 16.91 10.75 -4.27
CA ARG A 21 16.47 10.40 -5.63
C ARG A 21 15.77 9.05 -5.70
N PHE A 22 16.19 8.07 -4.88
CA PHE A 22 15.49 6.80 -4.75
C PHE A 22 14.06 7.03 -4.23
N ALA A 23 13.91 7.81 -3.15
CA ALA A 23 12.61 8.10 -2.57
C ALA A 23 11.71 8.91 -3.51
N ILE A 24 12.27 9.91 -4.20
CA ILE A 24 11.55 10.72 -5.20
C ILE A 24 11.04 9.83 -6.33
N ALA A 25 11.91 9.00 -6.92
CA ALA A 25 11.50 8.13 -8.01
C ALA A 25 10.42 7.12 -7.58
N ALA A 26 10.48 6.60 -6.35
CA ALA A 26 9.44 5.72 -5.83
C ALA A 26 8.09 6.45 -5.70
N VAL A 27 8.10 7.70 -5.21
CA VAL A 27 6.88 8.53 -5.10
C VAL A 27 6.34 8.92 -6.48
N GLU A 28 7.20 9.32 -7.42
CA GLU A 28 6.80 9.65 -8.79
C GLU A 28 6.19 8.43 -9.50
N THR A 29 6.78 7.25 -9.33
CA THR A 29 6.25 6.01 -9.92
C THR A 29 4.89 5.66 -9.33
N MET A 30 4.74 5.77 -8.01
CA MET A 30 3.47 5.55 -7.33
C MET A 30 2.41 6.57 -7.78
N ALA A 31 2.78 7.84 -7.94
CA ALA A 31 1.87 8.87 -8.45
C ALA A 31 1.44 8.60 -9.90
N ALA A 32 2.37 8.15 -10.75
CA ALA A 32 2.06 7.73 -12.11
C ALA A 32 1.12 6.51 -12.15
N SER A 33 1.32 5.55 -11.25
CA SER A 33 0.40 4.41 -11.06
C SER A 33 -1.01 4.89 -10.68
N ALA A 34 -1.11 5.83 -9.72
CA ALA A 34 -2.40 6.38 -9.30
C ALA A 34 -3.12 7.12 -10.44
N VAL A 35 -2.38 7.87 -11.27
CA VAL A 35 -2.91 8.55 -12.46
C VAL A 35 -3.39 7.53 -13.50
N ARG A 36 -2.61 6.48 -13.74
CA ARG A 36 -3.01 5.40 -14.64
C ARG A 36 -4.27 4.71 -14.15
N ARG A 37 -4.36 4.37 -12.86
CA ARG A 37 -5.56 3.78 -12.27
C ARG A 37 -6.75 4.69 -12.49
N ALA A 38 -6.64 5.97 -12.09
CA ALA A 38 -7.74 6.93 -12.22
C ALA A 38 -8.25 7.02 -13.67
N ALA A 39 -7.36 7.00 -14.66
CA ALA A 39 -7.74 6.96 -16.07
C ALA A 39 -8.46 5.67 -16.49
N LEU A 40 -8.10 4.51 -15.92
CA LEU A 40 -8.73 3.22 -16.20
C LEU A 40 -10.08 3.05 -15.50
N THR A 41 -10.23 3.61 -14.30
CA THR A 41 -11.42 3.49 -13.44
C THR A 41 -12.40 4.65 -13.61
N GLY A 42 -12.02 5.71 -14.33
CA GLY A 42 -12.84 6.89 -14.54
C GLY A 42 -12.91 7.81 -13.31
N GLU A 43 -11.90 7.80 -12.44
CA GLU A 43 -11.82 8.68 -11.26
C GLU A 43 -11.33 10.08 -11.67
N ASP A 44 -12.02 11.14 -11.22
CA ASP A 44 -11.68 12.53 -11.54
C ASP A 44 -10.33 12.97 -10.93
N ARG A 45 -9.95 12.36 -9.79
CA ARG A 45 -8.70 12.66 -9.10
C ARG A 45 -7.86 11.41 -8.89
N ALA A 46 -6.59 11.54 -9.20
CA ALA A 46 -5.59 10.54 -8.88
C ALA A 46 -5.11 10.70 -7.42
N VAL A 47 -5.64 9.87 -6.51
CA VAL A 47 -5.12 9.71 -5.15
C VAL A 47 -4.42 8.36 -5.07
N ALA A 48 -3.17 8.33 -4.61
CA ALA A 48 -2.42 7.08 -4.45
C ALA A 48 -3.01 6.19 -3.35
N ARG A 49 -3.08 4.88 -3.62
CA ARG A 49 -3.55 3.83 -2.71
C ARG A 49 -2.49 2.74 -2.55
N VAL A 50 -2.76 1.75 -1.71
CA VAL A 50 -1.82 0.65 -1.44
C VAL A 50 -1.53 -0.13 -2.72
N CYS A 51 -2.53 -0.36 -3.56
CA CYS A 51 -2.35 -1.09 -4.81
C CYS A 51 -1.41 -0.38 -5.81
N ASP A 52 -1.08 0.91 -5.61
CA ASP A 52 -0.05 1.60 -6.39
C ASP A 52 1.38 1.33 -5.90
N LEU A 53 1.56 0.90 -4.64
CA LEU A 53 2.89 0.75 -4.04
C LEU A 53 3.81 -0.23 -4.81
N PRO A 54 3.32 -1.39 -5.31
CA PRO A 54 4.16 -2.32 -6.07
C PRO A 54 4.79 -1.72 -7.32
N SER A 55 4.18 -0.68 -7.91
CA SER A 55 4.73 0.02 -9.08
C SER A 55 6.12 0.61 -8.80
N ALA A 56 6.44 0.93 -7.54
CA ALA A 56 7.74 1.46 -7.17
C ALA A 56 8.87 0.42 -7.22
N LEU A 57 8.57 -0.89 -7.25
CA LEU A 57 9.58 -1.95 -7.15
C LEU A 57 10.53 -2.00 -8.36
N PRO A 58 10.08 -2.00 -9.62
CA PRO A 58 10.99 -1.98 -10.78
C PRO A 58 11.83 -0.70 -10.82
N ALA A 59 11.23 0.44 -10.49
CA ALA A 59 11.92 1.73 -10.44
C ALA A 59 12.97 1.81 -9.32
N ALA A 60 12.73 1.11 -8.20
CA ALA A 60 13.64 0.96 -7.08
C ALA A 60 14.81 0.03 -7.43
N ARG A 61 14.55 -1.12 -8.06
CA ARG A 61 15.57 -2.10 -8.46
C ARG A 61 16.73 -1.47 -9.23
N GLY A 62 16.43 -0.70 -10.29
CA GLY A 62 17.46 -0.03 -11.09
C GLY A 62 18.21 1.11 -10.38
N LYS A 63 17.96 1.34 -9.09
CA LYS A 63 18.61 2.36 -8.25
C LYS A 63 19.26 1.79 -6.99
N VAL A 64 19.28 0.47 -6.84
CA VAL A 64 19.80 -0.22 -5.67
C VAL A 64 20.82 -1.25 -6.13
N GLU A 65 22.04 -1.12 -5.61
CA GLU A 65 23.08 -2.14 -5.75
C GLU A 65 22.93 -3.19 -4.64
N PHE A 66 22.94 -4.47 -4.99
CA PHE A 66 22.81 -5.59 -4.05
C PHE A 66 24.17 -6.22 -3.74
N ALA A 67 24.35 -6.70 -2.50
CA ALA A 67 25.66 -7.14 -2.00
C ALA A 67 26.03 -8.57 -2.44
N ASP A 68 25.06 -9.47 -2.53
CA ASP A 68 25.26 -10.92 -2.75
C ASP A 68 24.31 -11.47 -3.81
N ALA A 69 24.29 -10.83 -4.97
CA ALA A 69 23.48 -11.24 -6.10
C ALA A 69 24.40 -11.80 -7.20
N SER A 70 24.29 -13.11 -7.43
CA SER A 70 24.99 -13.79 -8.51
C SER A 70 24.18 -15.00 -8.92
N GLY A 71 23.91 -15.17 -10.21
CA GLY A 71 23.16 -16.30 -10.76
C GLY A 71 22.02 -15.85 -11.68
N GLU A 72 21.36 -16.82 -12.31
CA GLU A 72 20.33 -16.59 -13.34
C GLU A 72 19.05 -15.94 -12.76
N ASP A 73 18.76 -16.18 -11.48
CA ASP A 73 17.54 -15.68 -10.78
C ASP A 73 17.77 -14.39 -9.97
N GLU A 74 18.90 -13.71 -10.20
CA GLU A 74 19.29 -12.50 -9.47
C GLU A 74 18.19 -11.44 -9.47
N GLY A 75 17.63 -11.13 -10.63
CA GLY A 75 16.63 -10.07 -10.76
C GLY A 75 15.32 -10.35 -10.02
N GLU A 76 14.90 -11.61 -9.94
CA GLU A 76 13.70 -12.00 -9.21
C GLU A 76 13.92 -11.88 -7.69
N ARG A 77 15.06 -12.38 -7.21
CA ARG A 77 15.44 -12.29 -5.80
C ARG A 77 15.57 -10.83 -5.31
N GLU A 78 16.13 -9.94 -6.13
CA GLU A 78 16.20 -8.51 -5.82
C GLU A 78 14.81 -7.90 -5.65
N LEU A 79 13.88 -8.22 -6.56
CA LEU A 79 12.50 -7.75 -6.50
C LEU A 79 11.78 -8.30 -5.26
N GLU A 80 11.98 -9.57 -4.90
CA GLU A 80 11.42 -10.16 -3.68
C GLU A 80 11.91 -9.44 -2.42
N ILE A 81 13.21 -9.12 -2.33
CA ILE A 81 13.78 -8.36 -1.22
C ILE A 81 13.12 -6.98 -1.14
N LEU A 82 13.03 -6.26 -2.26
CA LEU A 82 12.39 -4.94 -2.29
C LEU A 82 10.90 -5.01 -1.93
N ALA A 83 10.18 -6.03 -2.41
CA ALA A 83 8.78 -6.25 -2.10
C ALA A 83 8.58 -6.58 -0.61
N HIS A 84 9.46 -7.40 -0.03
CA HIS A 84 9.46 -7.68 1.40
C HIS A 84 9.67 -6.40 2.23
N LEU A 85 10.66 -5.59 1.87
CA LEU A 85 10.96 -4.34 2.57
C LEU A 85 9.83 -3.31 2.41
N LEU A 86 9.14 -3.31 1.27
CA LEU A 86 7.96 -2.48 1.03
C LEU A 86 6.81 -2.90 1.95
N ARG A 87 6.46 -4.20 2.02
CA ARG A 87 5.47 -4.73 2.96
C ARG A 87 5.82 -4.39 4.41
N ARG A 88 7.09 -4.54 4.79
CA ARG A 88 7.57 -4.15 6.13
C ARG A 88 7.39 -2.65 6.39
N ALA A 89 7.71 -1.80 5.41
CA ALA A 89 7.52 -0.35 5.51
C ALA A 89 6.05 0.03 5.67
N THR A 90 5.15 -0.64 4.94
CA THR A 90 3.70 -0.47 5.06
C THR A 90 3.23 -0.84 6.47
N ALA A 91 3.62 -2.02 6.98
CA ALA A 91 3.27 -2.47 8.32
C ALA A 91 3.82 -1.55 9.44
N GLU A 92 5.06 -1.06 9.30
CA GLU A 92 5.63 -0.07 10.23
C GLU A 92 4.89 1.28 10.18
N THR A 93 4.42 1.69 9.00
CA THR A 93 3.62 2.91 8.84
C THR A 93 2.24 2.74 9.47
N PHE A 94 1.60 1.59 9.24
CA PHE A 94 0.30 1.25 9.81
C PHE A 94 0.34 1.28 11.33
N ARG A 95 1.29 0.56 11.95
CA ARG A 95 1.45 0.56 13.41
C ARG A 95 1.74 1.94 13.97
N HIS A 96 2.48 2.77 13.25
CA HIS A 96 2.81 4.11 13.74
C HIS A 96 1.64 5.10 13.64
N ARG A 97 0.84 5.00 12.57
CA ARG A 97 -0.26 5.94 12.31
C ARG A 97 -1.58 5.53 12.96
N LEU A 98 -1.83 4.23 13.07
CA LEU A 98 -3.10 3.67 13.55
C LEU A 98 -2.96 2.90 14.87
N ALA A 99 -1.86 3.11 15.60
CA ALA A 99 -1.77 2.60 16.98
C ALA A 99 -2.86 3.23 17.84
N GLY A 100 -3.65 2.38 18.51
CA GLY A 100 -4.71 2.82 19.42
C GLY A 100 -6.02 3.23 18.73
N VAL A 101 -6.07 3.29 17.40
CA VAL A 101 -7.30 3.53 16.64
C VAL A 101 -8.15 2.26 16.68
N ASP A 102 -9.44 2.40 17.00
CA ASP A 102 -10.35 1.28 16.92
C ASP A 102 -10.71 0.96 15.45
N LEU A 103 -10.30 -0.22 15.00
CA LEU A 103 -10.58 -0.75 13.66
C LEU A 103 -11.58 -1.91 13.70
N SER A 104 -12.27 -2.13 14.83
CA SER A 104 -13.31 -3.16 14.99
C SER A 104 -14.36 -3.06 13.90
N GLY A 105 -14.89 -1.87 13.63
CA GLY A 105 -15.91 -1.65 12.59
C GLY A 105 -15.48 -2.06 11.18
N LEU A 106 -14.19 -2.00 10.85
CA LEU A 106 -13.67 -2.54 9.58
C LEU A 106 -13.54 -4.06 9.60
N GLN A 107 -13.13 -4.66 10.72
CA GLN A 107 -12.99 -6.12 10.83
C GLN A 107 -14.33 -6.83 10.92
N ASP A 108 -15.31 -6.23 11.59
CA ASP A 108 -16.65 -6.80 11.78
C ASP A 108 -17.35 -7.01 10.44
N HIS A 109 -17.03 -6.19 9.42
CA HIS A 109 -17.47 -6.41 8.04
C HIS A 109 -17.06 -7.79 7.51
N PHE A 110 -15.98 -8.39 8.00
CA PHE A 110 -15.50 -9.70 7.54
C PHE A 110 -16.00 -10.88 8.41
N ALA A 111 -16.69 -10.62 9.52
CA ALA A 111 -17.07 -11.64 10.50
C ALA A 111 -18.01 -12.73 9.94
N GLU A 112 -18.81 -12.41 8.92
CA GLU A 112 -19.74 -13.33 8.25
C GLU A 112 -19.20 -13.89 6.93
N GLY A 113 -17.88 -13.85 6.73
CA GLY A 113 -17.23 -14.35 5.51
C GLY A 113 -17.40 -13.43 4.30
N GLN A 114 -17.78 -12.16 4.52
CA GLN A 114 -17.78 -11.15 3.46
C GLN A 114 -16.34 -10.91 2.99
N THR A 115 -16.21 -10.47 1.74
CA THR A 115 -14.92 -10.10 1.14
C THR A 115 -15.01 -8.71 0.56
N VAL A 116 -13.87 -8.03 0.49
CA VAL A 116 -13.75 -6.69 -0.09
C VAL A 116 -12.77 -6.73 -1.24
N ASP A 117 -13.27 -6.31 -2.40
CA ASP A 117 -12.53 -6.16 -3.63
C ASP A 117 -11.83 -4.79 -3.70
N SER A 118 -10.56 -4.83 -4.10
CA SER A 118 -9.67 -3.69 -4.24
C SER A 118 -8.69 -3.96 -5.40
N GLY A 119 -7.78 -3.04 -5.67
CA GLY A 119 -6.75 -3.19 -6.69
C GLY A 119 -6.78 -2.10 -7.75
N GLU A 120 -6.05 -2.33 -8.84
CA GLU A 120 -5.82 -1.34 -9.89
C GLU A 120 -7.03 -1.09 -10.79
N LEU A 121 -8.01 -2.00 -10.78
CA LEU A 121 -9.21 -1.93 -11.62
C LEU A 121 -10.49 -1.62 -10.83
N VAL A 122 -10.37 -1.35 -9.52
CA VAL A 122 -11.50 -1.04 -8.64
C VAL A 122 -11.44 0.45 -8.31
N ALA A 123 -12.42 1.24 -8.75
CA ALA A 123 -12.52 2.67 -8.42
C ALA A 123 -12.63 2.90 -6.90
N GLY A 124 -12.12 4.02 -6.37
CA GLY A 124 -12.20 4.33 -4.94
C GLY A 124 -13.63 4.39 -4.42
N ALA A 125 -14.56 4.97 -5.18
CA ALA A 125 -15.98 4.96 -4.84
C ALA A 125 -16.58 3.55 -4.81
N ALA A 126 -16.15 2.66 -5.71
CA ALA A 126 -16.60 1.27 -5.74
C ALA A 126 -16.01 0.44 -4.58
N LEU A 127 -14.76 0.73 -4.18
CA LEU A 127 -14.17 0.17 -2.95
C LEU A 127 -15.00 0.56 -1.74
N LEU A 128 -15.32 1.84 -1.59
CA LEU A 128 -16.10 2.33 -0.45
C LEU A 128 -17.54 1.82 -0.44
N ALA A 129 -18.18 1.68 -1.60
CA ALA A 129 -19.56 1.22 -1.71
C ALA A 129 -19.77 -0.25 -1.29
N GLN A 130 -18.70 -1.05 -1.22
CA GLN A 130 -18.76 -2.41 -0.66
C GLN A 130 -18.95 -2.40 0.86
N PHE A 131 -18.57 -1.29 1.50
CA PHE A 131 -18.88 -1.03 2.88
C PHE A 131 -20.22 -0.30 2.99
N GLY A 132 -21.01 -0.68 3.99
CA GLY A 132 -22.13 0.16 4.45
C GLY A 132 -21.60 1.30 5.32
N SER A 133 -22.21 1.47 6.49
CA SER A 133 -21.62 2.33 7.52
C SER A 133 -20.46 1.60 8.20
N VAL A 134 -19.30 2.25 8.29
CA VAL A 134 -18.13 1.72 9.00
C VAL A 134 -17.97 2.48 10.32
N PRO A 135 -18.32 1.87 11.47
CA PRO A 135 -18.01 2.45 12.77
C PRO A 135 -16.51 2.76 12.91
N GLY A 136 -16.17 3.93 13.45
CA GLY A 136 -14.78 4.35 13.62
C GLY A 136 -14.11 4.95 12.37
N LEU A 137 -14.79 5.05 11.22
CA LEU A 137 -14.20 5.61 9.99
C LEU A 137 -13.68 7.04 10.19
N ALA A 138 -14.42 7.91 10.88
CA ALA A 138 -13.98 9.28 11.13
C ALA A 138 -12.68 9.35 11.96
N GLU A 139 -12.52 8.46 12.95
CA GLU A 139 -11.31 8.36 13.75
C GLU A 139 -10.13 7.85 12.91
N LEU A 140 -10.35 6.84 12.07
CA LEU A 140 -9.38 6.34 11.10
C LEU A 140 -8.89 7.46 10.17
N LEU A 141 -9.81 8.22 9.57
CA LEU A 141 -9.48 9.33 8.68
C LEU A 141 -8.65 10.40 9.41
N THR A 142 -9.09 10.79 10.61
CA THR A 142 -8.39 11.77 11.44
C THR A 142 -6.97 11.31 11.79
N ALA A 143 -6.79 10.05 12.18
CA ALA A 143 -5.49 9.47 12.51
C ALA A 143 -4.51 9.45 11.32
N LEU A 144 -5.04 9.41 10.09
CA LEU A 144 -4.25 9.50 8.86
C LEU A 144 -4.03 10.94 8.38
N GLY A 145 -4.62 11.93 9.07
CA GLY A 145 -4.52 13.35 8.73
C GLY A 145 -5.53 13.83 7.69
N VAL A 146 -6.55 13.02 7.38
CA VAL A 146 -7.69 13.40 6.53
C VAL A 146 -8.68 14.15 7.42
N THR A 147 -8.60 15.48 7.43
CA THR A 147 -9.19 16.32 8.50
C THR A 147 -10.13 17.42 8.01
N GLU A 148 -10.21 17.70 6.71
CA GLU A 148 -11.12 18.74 6.21
C GLU A 148 -12.36 18.16 5.50
N SER A 149 -13.51 18.77 5.78
CA SER A 149 -14.85 18.38 5.29
C SER A 149 -15.05 18.54 3.76
N GLY A 150 -13.97 18.71 3.01
CA GLY A 150 -13.91 18.72 1.54
C GLY A 150 -12.99 17.65 0.95
N ASP A 151 -12.38 16.79 1.79
CA ASP A 151 -11.51 15.71 1.33
C ASP A 151 -12.34 14.54 0.79
N LEU A 152 -12.24 14.41 -0.54
CA LEU A 152 -13.12 13.63 -1.42
C LEU A 152 -13.07 12.12 -1.13
N PRO A 153 -14.11 11.37 -1.56
CA PRO A 153 -14.20 9.90 -1.44
C PRO A 153 -12.90 9.15 -1.77
N ASP A 154 -12.08 9.68 -2.67
CA ASP A 154 -10.79 9.09 -3.08
C ASP A 154 -9.78 8.98 -1.92
N GLN A 155 -9.73 9.97 -1.01
CA GLN A 155 -8.86 9.93 0.16
C GLN A 155 -9.37 8.93 1.21
N ALA A 156 -10.69 8.84 1.37
CA ALA A 156 -11.30 7.83 2.23
C ALA A 156 -11.04 6.41 1.69
N ALA A 157 -11.10 6.21 0.38
CA ALA A 157 -10.75 4.95 -0.26
C ALA A 157 -9.28 4.57 0.00
N ALA A 158 -8.36 5.53 -0.13
CA ALA A 158 -6.94 5.32 0.19
C ALA A 158 -6.71 4.95 1.67
N ALA A 159 -7.39 5.64 2.59
CA ALA A 159 -7.33 5.38 4.01
C ALA A 159 -7.86 4.00 4.39
N VAL A 160 -9.02 3.62 3.84
CA VAL A 160 -9.63 2.30 4.05
C VAL A 160 -8.72 1.20 3.49
N GLU A 161 -8.23 1.33 2.25
CA GLU A 161 -7.33 0.35 1.65
C GLU A 161 -6.03 0.19 2.45
N PHE A 162 -5.49 1.29 2.97
CA PHE A 162 -4.33 1.27 3.87
C PHE A 162 -4.62 0.55 5.19
N ALA A 163 -5.80 0.75 5.78
CA ALA A 163 -6.21 0.04 6.99
C ALA A 163 -6.38 -1.47 6.72
N LEU A 164 -7.02 -1.85 5.61
CA LEU A 164 -7.18 -3.26 5.21
C LEU A 164 -5.83 -3.95 5.01
N GLU A 165 -4.91 -3.32 4.28
CA GLU A 165 -3.56 -3.85 4.08
C GLU A 165 -2.82 -4.00 5.41
N GLY A 166 -2.96 -3.03 6.31
CA GLY A 166 -2.36 -3.08 7.64
C GLY A 166 -2.92 -4.21 8.53
N LEU A 167 -4.23 -4.42 8.49
CA LEU A 167 -4.89 -5.55 9.17
C LEU A 167 -4.40 -6.89 8.61
N TYR A 168 -4.30 -7.02 7.28
CA TYR A 168 -3.69 -8.20 6.64
C TYR A 168 -2.23 -8.42 7.09
N LEU A 169 -1.38 -7.39 7.01
CA LEU A 169 0.03 -7.48 7.39
C LEU A 169 0.25 -7.74 8.89
N THR A 170 -0.78 -7.52 9.72
CA THR A 170 -0.82 -7.86 11.14
C THR A 170 -1.60 -9.14 11.45
N ARG A 171 -1.94 -9.92 10.42
CA ARG A 171 -2.62 -11.23 10.49
C ARG A 171 -4.01 -11.18 11.12
N ARG A 172 -4.72 -10.07 10.93
CA ARG A 172 -6.12 -9.89 11.38
C ARG A 172 -7.13 -10.08 10.26
N LEU A 173 -6.68 -10.10 9.01
CA LEU A 173 -7.44 -10.40 7.80
C LEU A 173 -6.62 -11.32 6.89
N GLY A 174 -7.30 -12.09 6.05
CA GLY A 174 -6.75 -12.73 4.87
C GLY A 174 -6.67 -11.78 3.68
N LYS A 175 -5.81 -12.12 2.72
CA LYS A 175 -5.68 -11.43 1.43
C LYS A 175 -5.36 -12.44 0.33
N ASP A 176 -6.09 -12.34 -0.77
CA ASP A 176 -5.80 -13.05 -2.02
C ASP A 176 -5.53 -12.02 -3.13
N VAL A 177 -4.65 -12.37 -4.07
CA VAL A 177 -4.22 -11.49 -5.16
C VAL A 177 -4.28 -12.27 -6.46
N ASP A 178 -5.11 -11.80 -7.38
CA ASP A 178 -5.27 -12.35 -8.73
C ASP A 178 -5.04 -11.24 -9.76
N GLY A 179 -3.82 -11.19 -10.31
CA GLY A 179 -3.39 -10.15 -11.23
C GLY A 179 -3.58 -8.73 -10.63
N PRO A 180 -4.39 -7.85 -11.26
CA PRO A 180 -4.61 -6.49 -10.79
C PRO A 180 -5.66 -6.38 -9.66
N ARG A 181 -6.28 -7.50 -9.28
CA ARG A 181 -7.35 -7.58 -8.29
C ARG A 181 -6.81 -8.05 -6.95
N THR A 182 -7.31 -7.46 -5.87
CA THR A 182 -7.00 -7.86 -4.50
C THR A 182 -8.31 -8.11 -3.75
N LEU A 183 -8.41 -9.25 -3.09
CA LEU A 183 -9.53 -9.60 -2.24
C LEU A 183 -9.08 -9.68 -0.78
N TYR A 184 -9.68 -8.87 0.08
CA TYR A 184 -9.53 -8.99 1.53
C TYR A 184 -10.66 -9.83 2.10
N GLY A 185 -10.38 -10.64 3.13
CA GLY A 185 -11.33 -11.56 3.75
C GLY A 185 -11.02 -11.80 5.24
N GLY A 186 -11.96 -12.41 5.96
CA GLY A 186 -11.80 -12.85 7.36
C GLY A 186 -11.04 -14.16 7.51
#